data_AF-A0A8T4VFK4-F1
#
_entry.id   AF-A0A8T4VFK4-F1
#
_cell.length_a   1.000
_cell.length_b   1.000
_cell.length_c   1.000
_cell.angle_alpha   90.00
_cell.angle_beta   90.00
_cell.angle_gamma   90.00
#
_symmetry.space_group_name_H-M   'P 1'
#
loop_
_entity.id
_entity.type
_entity.pdbx_description
1 polymer ?
#
loop_
_entity_poly.entity_id
_entity_poly.type
_entity_poly.pdbx_seq_one_letter_code
_entity_poly.pdbx_strand_id
1 'polypeptide(L)'
;MAKIGIIEDSVSDIVNRYSWLTRNHEVYVSYQGEIIEPSDLKSNLVTLREAGFNPDKVQMTLLELPSDNLFQQIRSMLQKQPRGGLVNFPEDLDVYFVDGLRGGYRKFVERYGKTKIHVISGSPNIITDAKRLGFSAVECNNSKSFIEKILL
;
A
#
# COMPACT_ATOMS: atom_id res chain seq x y z
N MET A 1 2.22 -9.00 18.20
CA MET A 1 1.27 -8.54 17.17
C MET A 1 1.78 -7.22 16.66
N ALA A 2 2.08 -7.11 15.36
CA ALA A 2 2.61 -5.88 14.76
C ALA A 2 1.50 -5.09 14.04
N LYS A 3 1.68 -3.77 13.94
CA LYS A 3 0.88 -2.87 13.11
C LYS A 3 1.62 -2.59 11.81
N ILE A 4 1.05 -3.03 10.70
CA ILE A 4 1.70 -3.09 9.39
C ILE A 4 1.00 -2.14 8.43
N GLY A 5 1.77 -1.28 7.76
CA GLY A 5 1.30 -0.46 6.64
C GLY A 5 1.72 -1.08 5.31
N ILE A 6 0.80 -1.16 4.35
CA ILE A 6 1.07 -1.65 2.99
C ILE A 6 0.72 -0.54 2.00
N ILE A 7 1.66 -0.15 1.16
CA ILE A 7 1.40 0.75 0.03
C ILE A 7 1.59 -0.04 -1.25
N GLU A 8 0.54 -0.16 -2.04
CA GLU A 8 0.58 -0.95 -3.27
C GLU A 8 -0.41 -0.46 -4.33
N ASP A 9 -0.11 -0.65 -5.61
CA ASP A 9 -0.91 -0.22 -6.76
C ASP A 9 -1.76 -1.33 -7.41
N SER A 10 -1.63 -2.58 -6.92
CA SER A 10 -2.33 -3.77 -7.39
C SER A 10 -3.05 -4.51 -6.26
N VAL A 11 -4.38 -4.65 -6.36
CA VAL A 11 -5.18 -5.43 -5.41
C VAL A 11 -4.79 -6.90 -5.41
N SER A 12 -4.51 -7.47 -6.58
CA SER A 12 -4.05 -8.85 -6.71
C SER A 12 -2.77 -9.08 -5.89
N ASP A 13 -1.83 -8.14 -5.98
CA ASP A 13 -0.57 -8.20 -5.28
C ASP A 13 -0.77 -8.04 -3.77
N ILE A 14 -1.70 -7.15 -3.36
CA ILE A 14 -2.06 -7.00 -1.95
C ILE A 14 -2.55 -8.33 -1.37
N VAL A 15 -3.49 -8.97 -2.06
CA VAL A 15 -4.09 -10.24 -1.61
C VAL A 15 -3.05 -11.35 -1.59
N ASN A 16 -2.31 -11.53 -2.68
CA ASN A 16 -1.38 -12.65 -2.82
C ASN A 16 -0.19 -12.55 -1.87
N ARG A 17 0.32 -11.34 -1.61
CA ARG A 17 1.51 -11.15 -0.77
C ARG A 17 1.20 -11.00 0.71
N TYR A 18 0.06 -10.42 1.09
CA TYR A 18 -0.14 -9.95 2.46
C TYR A 18 -1.39 -10.47 3.17
N SER A 19 -2.34 -11.13 2.49
CA SER A 19 -3.59 -11.60 3.12
C SER A 19 -3.34 -12.48 4.35
N TRP A 20 -2.30 -13.30 4.34
CA TRP A 20 -1.92 -14.16 5.47
C TRP A 20 -1.52 -13.39 6.74
N LEU A 21 -1.09 -12.13 6.62
CA LEU A 21 -0.73 -11.27 7.77
C LEU A 21 -1.94 -10.89 8.61
N THR A 22 -3.12 -10.79 7.99
CA THR A 22 -4.38 -10.37 8.65
C THR A 22 -4.81 -11.29 9.80
N ARG A 23 -4.25 -12.51 9.86
CA ARG A 23 -4.55 -13.50 10.90
C ARG A 23 -3.94 -13.15 12.26
N ASN A 24 -2.77 -12.50 12.26
CA ASN A 24 -1.94 -12.32 13.45
C ASN A 24 -1.42 -10.87 13.63
N HIS A 25 -1.69 -10.00 12.67
CA HIS A 25 -1.22 -8.62 12.64
C HIS A 25 -2.36 -7.66 12.33
N GLU A 26 -2.17 -6.43 12.77
CA GLU A 26 -3.06 -5.35 12.40
C GLU A 26 -2.57 -4.74 11.09
N VAL A 27 -3.34 -4.89 10.01
CA VAL A 27 -2.90 -4.51 8.67
C VAL A 27 -3.70 -3.31 8.16
N TYR A 28 -2.97 -2.27 7.76
CA TYR A 28 -3.46 -1.08 7.09
C TYR A 28 -2.98 -1.09 5.65
N VAL A 29 -3.88 -0.84 4.72
CA VAL A 29 -3.59 -0.89 3.28
C VAL A 29 -3.85 0.49 2.68
N SER A 30 -2.94 0.95 1.85
CA SER A 30 -3.13 2.09 0.96
C SER A 30 -2.95 1.62 -0.47
N TYR A 31 -4.06 1.37 -1.15
CA TYR A 31 -4.09 1.09 -2.57
C TYR A 31 -3.86 2.39 -3.37
N GLN A 32 -2.86 2.41 -4.25
CA GLN A 32 -2.46 3.54 -5.09
C GLN A 32 -2.47 3.16 -6.57
N GLY A 33 -3.60 2.66 -7.06
CA GLY A 33 -3.77 2.32 -8.48
C GLY A 33 -4.56 3.38 -9.25
N GLU A 34 -4.58 3.21 -10.57
CA GLU A 34 -5.54 3.88 -11.45
C GLU A 34 -6.93 3.26 -11.23
N ILE A 35 -7.95 4.10 -11.02
CA ILE A 35 -9.35 3.65 -11.02
C ILE A 35 -9.98 4.21 -12.28
N ILE A 36 -10.21 3.30 -13.24
CA ILE A 36 -10.72 3.63 -14.56
C ILE A 36 -12.24 3.67 -14.55
N GLU A 37 -12.91 2.91 -13.66
CA GLU A 37 -14.36 2.94 -13.46
C GLU A 37 -14.79 2.82 -11.97
N PRO A 38 -16.01 3.28 -11.57
CA PRO A 38 -16.48 3.15 -10.18
C PRO A 38 -16.75 1.69 -9.78
N SER A 39 -17.09 0.85 -10.76
CA SER A 39 -17.22 -0.61 -10.64
C SER A 39 -15.94 -1.25 -10.11
N ASP A 40 -14.78 -0.79 -10.59
CA ASP A 40 -13.47 -1.29 -10.16
C ASP A 40 -13.24 -1.01 -8.68
N LEU A 41 -13.60 0.20 -8.21
CA LEU A 41 -13.49 0.56 -6.80
C LEU A 41 -14.28 -0.40 -5.90
N LYS A 42 -15.54 -0.66 -6.25
CA LYS A 42 -16.39 -1.58 -5.49
C LYS A 42 -15.84 -3.01 -5.52
N SER A 43 -15.43 -3.49 -6.69
CA SER A 43 -14.84 -4.82 -6.89
C SER A 43 -13.56 -5.00 -6.06
N ASN A 44 -12.70 -4.00 -6.07
CA ASN A 44 -11.44 -3.98 -5.32
C ASN A 44 -11.68 -4.03 -3.80
N LEU A 45 -12.62 -3.24 -3.28
CA LEU A 45 -12.97 -3.29 -1.86
C LEU A 45 -13.59 -4.63 -1.45
N VAL A 46 -14.42 -5.24 -2.30
CA VAL A 46 -14.99 -6.57 -2.06
C VAL A 46 -13.87 -7.61 -2.00
N THR A 47 -12.98 -7.61 -3.00
CA THR A 47 -11.83 -8.53 -3.07
C THR A 47 -10.94 -8.43 -1.83
N LEU A 48 -10.61 -7.21 -1.37
CA LEU A 48 -9.82 -7.01 -0.16
C LEU A 48 -10.55 -7.49 1.11
N ARG A 49 -11.85 -7.25 1.20
CA ARG A 49 -12.66 -7.74 2.33
C ARG A 49 -12.70 -9.26 2.37
N GLU A 50 -12.88 -9.92 1.24
CA GLU A 50 -12.89 -11.38 1.12
C GLU A 50 -11.54 -11.99 1.48
N ALA A 51 -10.44 -11.27 1.22
CA ALA A 51 -9.10 -11.64 1.63
C ALA A 51 -8.78 -11.37 3.12
N GLY A 52 -9.76 -10.88 3.90
CA GLY A 52 -9.64 -10.67 5.36
C GLY A 52 -9.16 -9.30 5.80
N PHE A 53 -8.99 -8.34 4.87
CA PHE A 53 -8.61 -6.98 5.23
C PHE A 53 -9.81 -6.22 5.83
N ASN A 54 -9.56 -5.46 6.90
CA ASN A 54 -10.59 -4.62 7.50
C ASN A 54 -10.83 -3.39 6.60
N PRO A 55 -12.05 -3.18 6.07
CA PRO A 55 -12.35 -2.06 5.17
C PRO A 55 -12.10 -0.68 5.81
N ASP A 56 -12.22 -0.54 7.14
CA ASP A 56 -11.93 0.72 7.84
C ASP A 56 -10.43 1.06 7.86
N LYS A 57 -9.57 0.09 7.52
CA LYS A 57 -8.11 0.21 7.46
C LYS A 57 -7.59 0.20 6.02
N VAL A 58 -8.50 0.23 5.04
CA VAL A 58 -8.17 0.31 3.61
C VAL A 58 -8.37 1.74 3.13
N GLN A 59 -7.27 2.38 2.75
CA GLN A 59 -7.23 3.63 2.02
C GLN A 59 -7.07 3.35 0.52
N MET A 60 -7.75 4.12 -0.32
CA MET A 60 -7.64 4.11 -1.77
C MET A 60 -7.30 5.52 -2.24
N THR A 61 -6.12 5.67 -2.81
CA THR A 61 -5.60 6.93 -3.33
C THR A 61 -5.52 6.84 -4.84
N LEU A 62 -6.25 7.69 -5.54
CA LEU A 62 -6.20 7.80 -7.00
C LEU A 62 -4.96 8.56 -7.42
N LEU A 63 -4.15 7.96 -8.30
CA LEU A 63 -2.94 8.60 -8.83
C LEU A 63 -3.21 9.47 -10.05
N GLU A 64 -4.19 9.09 -10.87
CA GLU A 64 -4.71 9.91 -11.94
C GLU A 64 -6.19 10.20 -11.69
N LEU A 65 -6.59 11.45 -11.92
CA LEU A 65 -7.98 11.85 -11.80
C LEU A 65 -8.70 11.35 -13.06
N PRO A 66 -9.70 10.48 -12.91
CA PRO A 66 -10.56 10.17 -14.04
C PRO A 66 -11.30 11.44 -14.49
N SER A 67 -11.83 11.42 -15.73
CA SER A 67 -12.65 12.53 -16.27
C SER A 67 -13.66 13.09 -15.25
N ASP A 68 -13.96 14.39 -15.33
CA ASP A 68 -14.72 15.13 -14.30
C ASP A 68 -16.03 14.43 -13.84
N ASN A 69 -16.73 13.75 -14.75
CA ASN A 69 -17.96 13.02 -14.45
C ASN A 69 -17.72 11.78 -13.57
N LEU A 70 -16.66 11.02 -13.87
CA LEU A 70 -16.28 9.85 -13.12
C LEU A 70 -15.69 10.22 -11.76
N PHE A 71 -14.97 11.34 -11.69
CA PHE A 71 -14.43 11.86 -10.44
C PHE A 71 -15.52 12.21 -9.40
N GLN A 72 -16.64 12.82 -9.82
CA GLN A 72 -17.74 13.12 -8.88
C GLN A 72 -18.42 11.86 -8.34
N GLN A 73 -18.59 10.83 -9.17
CA GLN A 73 -19.17 9.55 -8.75
C GLN A 73 -18.25 8.85 -7.74
N ILE A 74 -16.95 8.74 -8.05
CA ILE A 74 -15.97 8.14 -7.15
C ILE A 74 -15.86 8.96 -5.84
N ARG A 75 -15.91 10.29 -5.91
CA ARG A 75 -15.90 11.15 -4.71
C ARG A 75 -17.07 10.86 -3.76
N SER A 76 -18.26 10.58 -4.29
CA SER A 76 -19.42 10.22 -3.48
C SER A 76 -19.21 8.88 -2.73
N MET A 77 -18.45 7.96 -3.32
CA MET A 77 -18.08 6.68 -2.72
C MET A 77 -16.91 6.81 -1.74
N LEU A 78 -15.99 7.75 -2.00
CA LEU A 78 -14.77 7.99 -1.23
C LEU A 78 -14.88 9.13 -0.19
N GLN A 79 -16.09 9.58 0.20
CA GLN A 79 -16.36 10.82 0.97
C GLN A 79 -15.56 11.04 2.29
N LYS A 80 -14.70 10.12 2.70
CA LYS A 80 -13.82 10.24 3.88
C LYS A 80 -12.31 10.24 3.59
N GLN A 81 -11.88 10.21 2.32
CA GLN A 81 -10.44 10.03 2.00
C GLN A 81 -9.77 11.31 1.49
N PRO A 82 -8.57 11.66 2.02
CA PRO A 82 -7.88 12.89 1.64
C PRO A 82 -7.42 12.85 0.17
N ARG A 83 -7.65 13.95 -0.56
CA ARG A 83 -7.14 14.14 -1.93
C ARG A 83 -5.62 14.28 -1.92
N GLY A 84 -4.92 13.52 -2.77
CA GLY A 84 -3.54 13.80 -3.18
C GLY A 84 -2.54 14.03 -2.03
N GLY A 85 -2.84 13.50 -0.85
CA GLY A 85 -2.06 13.67 0.37
C GLY A 85 -1.24 12.43 0.68
N LEU A 86 -0.22 12.61 1.53
CA LEU A 86 0.48 11.48 2.15
C LEU A 86 -0.54 10.49 2.72
N VAL A 87 -0.29 9.19 2.50
CA VAL A 87 -1.08 8.11 3.11
C VAL A 87 -1.23 8.38 4.61
N ASN A 88 -2.46 8.41 5.09
CA ASN A 88 -2.79 8.71 6.47
C ASN A 88 -2.91 7.40 7.25
N PHE A 89 -1.77 6.74 7.41
CA PHE A 89 -1.65 5.67 8.36
C PHE A 89 -1.58 6.22 9.80
N PRO A 90 -1.90 5.39 10.81
CA PRO A 90 -1.53 5.68 12.19
C PRO A 90 -0.03 5.99 12.31
N GLU A 91 0.34 6.90 13.20
CA GLU A 91 1.76 7.26 13.40
C GLU A 91 2.54 6.16 14.13
N ASP A 92 1.84 5.24 14.79
CA ASP A 92 2.39 4.17 15.61
C ASP A 92 2.51 2.82 14.87
N LEU A 93 2.54 2.81 13.53
CA LEU A 93 2.85 1.59 12.81
C LEU A 93 4.31 1.16 13.06
N ASP A 94 4.49 -0.16 13.15
CA ASP A 94 5.79 -0.78 13.40
C ASP A 94 6.62 -0.86 12.12
N VAL A 95 5.97 -1.15 11.00
CA VAL A 95 6.63 -1.45 9.72
C VAL A 95 5.77 -1.09 8.51
N TYR A 96 6.42 -0.77 7.42
CA TYR A 96 5.83 -0.45 6.12
C TYR A 96 6.41 -1.32 5.02
N PHE A 97 5.53 -1.93 4.23
CA PHE A 97 5.88 -2.57 2.95
C PHE A 97 5.37 -1.68 1.82
N VAL A 98 6.28 -1.27 0.94
CA VAL A 98 5.96 -0.32 -0.14
C VAL A 98 6.35 -0.89 -1.49
N ASP A 99 5.46 -0.78 -2.48
CA ASP A 99 5.83 -1.08 -3.86
C ASP A 99 6.65 0.05 -4.49
N GLY A 100 7.97 -0.15 -4.44
CA GLY A 100 8.94 0.82 -4.91
C GLY A 100 8.99 2.13 -4.12
N LEU A 101 9.71 3.10 -4.69
CA LEU A 101 9.93 4.43 -4.11
C LEU A 101 9.44 5.50 -5.09
N ARG A 102 8.11 5.65 -5.20
CA ARG A 102 7.50 6.70 -6.04
C ARG A 102 7.90 8.10 -5.52
N GLY A 103 7.74 9.13 -6.35
CA GLY A 103 8.27 10.50 -6.16
C GLY A 103 7.92 11.27 -4.87
N GLY A 104 7.14 10.68 -3.96
CA GLY A 104 6.83 11.21 -2.62
C GLY A 104 7.59 10.55 -1.46
N TYR A 105 8.49 9.59 -1.71
CA TYR A 105 9.10 8.78 -0.65
C TYR A 105 9.91 9.59 0.38
N ARG A 106 10.49 10.74 0.02
CA ARG A 106 11.23 11.59 0.98
C ARG A 106 10.36 12.06 2.14
N LYS A 107 9.17 12.59 1.83
CA LYS A 107 8.19 13.00 2.84
C LYS A 107 7.69 11.81 3.66
N PHE A 108 7.58 10.64 3.03
CA PHE A 108 7.19 9.40 3.70
C PHE A 108 8.26 8.93 4.70
N VAL A 109 9.54 9.01 4.31
CA VAL A 109 10.69 8.73 5.18
C VAL A 109 10.79 9.73 6.33
N GLU A 110 10.60 11.03 6.04
CA GLU A 110 10.59 12.08 7.06
C GLU A 110 9.51 11.83 8.12
N ARG A 111 8.32 11.37 7.69
CA ARG A 111 7.19 11.12 8.59
C ARG A 111 7.33 9.85 9.41
N TYR A 112 7.74 8.74 8.77
CA TYR A 112 7.64 7.41 9.38
C TYR A 112 8.98 6.77 9.74
N GLY A 113 10.08 7.37 9.29
CA GLY A 113 11.43 6.87 9.54
C GLY A 113 11.83 5.77 8.56
N LYS A 114 13.03 5.91 8.00
CA LYS A 114 13.58 5.01 6.98
C LYS A 114 13.68 3.55 7.42
N THR A 115 14.01 3.30 8.69
CA THR A 115 14.24 1.95 9.24
C THR A 115 12.98 1.10 9.29
N LYS A 116 11.80 1.73 9.31
CA LYS A 116 10.51 1.03 9.27
C LYS A 116 10.05 0.70 7.85
N ILE A 117 10.72 1.21 6.82
CA ILE A 117 10.27 1.12 5.43
C ILE A 117 11.06 0.04 4.69
N HIS A 118 10.31 -0.93 4.15
CA HIS A 118 10.84 -2.05 3.39
C HIS A 118 10.23 -2.06 2.00
N VAL A 119 11.10 -2.02 0.99
CA VAL A 119 10.70 -1.90 -0.41
C VAL A 119 10.54 -3.30 -1.00
N ILE A 120 9.38 -3.57 -1.58
CA ILE A 120 9.15 -4.76 -2.39
C ILE A 120 8.89 -4.24 -3.81
N SER A 121 9.43 -4.86 -4.85
CA SER A 121 9.14 -4.41 -6.22
C SER A 121 9.39 -5.49 -7.26
N GLY A 122 8.62 -5.45 -8.35
CA GLY A 122 8.87 -6.26 -9.53
C GLY A 122 10.02 -5.74 -10.40
N SER A 123 10.50 -4.51 -10.17
CA SER A 123 11.53 -3.86 -10.98
C SER A 123 12.92 -3.96 -10.34
N PRO A 124 13.88 -4.67 -10.96
CA PRO A 124 15.26 -4.77 -10.43
C PRO A 124 15.96 -3.41 -10.30
N ASN A 125 15.62 -2.46 -11.16
CA ASN A 125 16.16 -1.09 -11.10
C ASN A 125 15.69 -0.37 -9.84
N ILE A 126 14.40 -0.49 -9.49
CA ILE A 126 13.83 0.08 -8.26
C ILE A 126 14.48 -0.56 -7.03
N ILE A 127 14.68 -1.88 -7.03
CA ILE A 127 15.36 -2.58 -5.93
C ILE A 127 16.80 -2.09 -5.76
N THR A 128 17.53 -1.95 -6.86
CA THR A 128 18.92 -1.46 -6.85
C THR A 128 18.98 -0.04 -6.31
N ASP A 129 18.09 0.83 -6.77
CA ASP A 129 18.01 2.22 -6.29
C ASP A 129 17.62 2.30 -4.82
N ALA A 130 16.64 1.51 -4.37
CA ALA A 130 16.25 1.45 -2.97
C ALA A 130 17.42 1.00 -2.07
N LYS A 131 18.18 -0.03 -2.49
CA LYS A 131 19.38 -0.47 -1.77
C LYS A 131 20.47 0.59 -1.75
N ARG A 132 20.72 1.28 -2.87
CA ARG A 132 21.67 2.40 -2.95
C ARG A 132 21.28 3.54 -2.01
N LEU A 133 19.99 3.81 -1.90
CA LEU A 133 19.43 4.77 -0.96
C LEU A 133 19.42 4.25 0.48
N GLY A 134 19.82 2.99 0.73
CA GLY A 134 19.99 2.35 2.03
C GLY A 134 18.69 1.82 2.65
N PHE A 135 17.67 1.53 1.85
CA PHE A 135 16.49 0.80 2.29
C PHE A 135 16.74 -0.71 2.27
N SER A 136 15.99 -1.43 3.11
CA SER A 136 15.84 -2.87 2.94
C SER A 136 14.90 -3.12 1.77
N ALA A 137 15.35 -3.88 0.75
CA ALA A 137 14.57 -4.06 -0.47
C ALA A 137 14.70 -5.47 -1.07
N VAL A 138 13.60 -6.00 -1.61
CA VAL A 138 13.53 -7.34 -2.20
C VAL A 138 12.61 -7.40 -3.42
N GLU A 139 12.88 -8.32 -4.34
CA GLU A 139 11.98 -8.61 -5.46
C GLU A 139 10.69 -9.32 -5.02
N CYS A 140 9.58 -9.10 -5.74
CA CYS A 140 8.27 -9.66 -5.41
C CYS A 140 8.26 -11.18 -5.18
N ASN A 141 9.02 -11.95 -5.98
CA ASN A 141 9.09 -13.41 -5.88
C ASN A 141 9.69 -13.91 -4.55
N ASN A 142 10.43 -13.04 -3.85
CA ASN A 142 11.08 -13.34 -2.58
C ASN A 142 10.41 -12.60 -1.41
N SER A 143 9.25 -11.96 -1.64
CA SER A 143 8.59 -11.10 -0.66
C SER A 143 8.17 -11.83 0.61
N LYS A 144 7.62 -13.04 0.51
CA LYS A 144 7.09 -13.76 1.68
C LYS A 144 8.14 -14.05 2.74
N SER A 145 9.25 -14.70 2.36
CA SER A 145 10.34 -15.02 3.31
C SER A 145 11.02 -13.77 3.87
N PHE A 146 11.08 -12.71 3.07
CA PHE A 146 11.57 -11.41 3.50
C PHE A 146 10.66 -10.75 4.55
N ILE A 147 9.33 -10.78 4.34
CA ILE A 147 8.34 -10.27 5.30
C ILE A 147 8.42 -11.07 6.61
N GLU A 148 8.49 -12.41 6.52
CA GLU A 148 8.64 -13.29 7.68
C GLU A 148 9.89 -12.90 8.49
N LYS A 149 11.04 -12.67 7.84
CA LYS A 149 12.29 -12.26 8.51
C LYS A 149 12.19 -10.92 9.24
N ILE A 150 11.33 -10.01 8.79
CA ILE A 150 11.17 -8.69 9.40
C ILE A 150 10.23 -8.74 10.61
N LEU A 151 9.27 -9.68 10.60
CA LEU A 151 8.21 -9.78 11.61
C LEU A 151 8.51 -10.82 12.71
N LEU A 152 9.54 -11.67 12.53
CA LEU A 152 10.05 -12.66 13.49
C LEU A 152 11.22 -12.09 14.30
#